data_AF-A0A5C7GN22-F1
#
_entry.id   AF-A0A5C7GN22-F1
#
_cell.length_a   1.000
_cell.length_b   1.000
_cell.length_c   1.000
_cell.angle_alpha   90.00
_cell.angle_beta   90.00
_cell.angle_gamma   90.00
#
_symmetry.space_group_name_H-M   'P 1'
#
loop_
_entity.id
_entity.type
_entity.pdbx_description
1 polymer ?
#
loop_
_entity_poly.entity_id
_entity_poly.type
_entity_poly.pdbx_seq_one_letter_code
_entity_poly.pdbx_strand_id
1 'polypeptide(L)' 'MLTDKQSLILCGIMAGGIFIAGVLDILDNFVILTLLTIIFLAIILNLVATRSFEKKEEELEE' A
#
# COMPACT_ATOMS: atom_id res chain seq x y z
N MET A 1 9.78 -0.29 -9.31
CA MET A 1 9.54 -1.70 -8.91
C MET A 1 9.98 -1.83 -7.47
N LEU A 2 9.05 -1.79 -6.52
CA LEU A 2 9.36 -2.16 -5.13
C LEU A 2 9.50 -3.68 -5.13
N THR A 3 10.58 -4.20 -4.57
CA THR A 3 10.74 -5.66 -4.41
C THR A 3 9.65 -6.19 -3.48
N ASP A 4 9.19 -7.43 -3.66
CA ASP A 4 8.10 -8.04 -2.87
C ASP A 4 8.23 -7.82 -1.37
N LYS A 5 9.48 -7.92 -0.88
CA LYS A 5 9.83 -7.74 0.52
C LYS A 5 9.62 -6.29 0.98
N GLN A 6 9.95 -5.31 0.16
CA GLN A 6 9.73 -3.91 0.47
C GLN A 6 8.26 -3.55 0.44
N SER A 7 7.49 -4.06 -0.53
CA SER A 7 6.04 -3.82 -0.59
C SER A 7 5.33 -4.44 0.62
N LEU A 8 5.74 -5.64 1.05
CA LEU A 8 5.24 -6.28 2.26
C LEU A 8 5.55 -5.49 3.54
N ILE A 9 6.78 -4.99 3.68
CA ILE A 9 7.18 -4.16 4.82
C ILE A 9 6.39 -2.85 4.83
N LEU A 10 6.21 -2.22 3.66
CA LEU A 10 5.47 -0.97 3.53
C LEU A 10 3.98 -1.14 3.88
N CYS A 11 3.37 -2.26 3.46
CA CYS A 11 2.02 -2.66 3.90
C CYS A 11 1.95 -2.84 5.42
N GLY A 12 2.93 -3.51 6.03
CA GLY A 12 2.98 -3.73 7.47
C GLY A 12 3.11 -2.42 8.27
N ILE A 13 4.02 -1.53 7.85
CA ILE A 13 4.19 -0.20 8.44
C ILE A 13 2.92 0.61 8.30
N MET A 14 2.28 0.56 7.12
CA MET A 14 1.04 1.27 6.90
C MET A 14 -0.08 0.76 7.82
N ALA A 15 -0.32 -0.54 7.88
CA ALA A 15 -1.33 -1.13 8.77
C ALA A 15 -1.08 -0.75 10.24
N GLY A 16 0.17 -0.81 10.70
CA GLY A 16 0.56 -0.34 12.03
C GLY A 16 0.32 1.15 12.23
N GLY A 17 0.63 1.98 11.23
CA GLY A 17 0.40 3.41 11.23
C GLY A 17 -1.08 3.79 11.30
N ILE A 18 -1.95 3.12 10.53
CA ILE A 18 -3.41 3.31 10.61
C ILE A 18 -3.92 2.92 12.00
N PHE A 19 -3.45 1.80 12.53
CA PHE A 19 -3.85 1.32 13.85
C PHE A 19 -3.47 2.31 14.96
N ILE A 20 -2.22 2.77 14.98
CA ILE A 20 -1.76 3.77 15.97
C ILE A 20 -2.48 5.10 15.77
N ALA A 21 -2.67 5.56 14.54
CA ALA A 21 -3.38 6.81 14.25
C ALA A 21 -4.86 6.76 14.67
N GLY A 22 -5.52 5.60 14.52
CA GLY A 22 -6.87 5.37 15.00
C GLY A 22 -6.95 5.32 16.53
N VAL A 23 -5.97 4.71 17.21
CA VAL A 23 -5.92 4.67 18.69
C VAL A 23 -5.65 6.04 19.30
N LEU A 24 -4.83 6.88 18.65
CA LEU A 24 -4.55 8.25 19.08
C LEU A 24 -5.68 9.24 18.73
N ASP A 25 -6.74 8.79 18.06
CA ASP A 25 -7.88 9.61 17.60
C ASP A 25 -7.49 10.77 16.66
N ILE A 26 -6.27 10.73 16.13
CA ILE A 26 -5.75 11.71 15.15
C ILE A 26 -6.43 11.50 13.78
N LEU A 27 -7.01 10.31 13.58
CA LEU A 27 -7.69 9.90 12.37
C LEU A 27 -9.01 10.66 12.13
N ASP A 28 -9.57 11.31 13.15
CA ASP A 28 -10.80 12.11 13.04
C ASP A 28 -10.58 13.40 12.22
N ASN A 29 -9.33 13.86 12.09
CA ASN A 29 -9.02 14.98 11.21
C ASN A 29 -9.17 14.56 9.74
N PHE A 30 -10.14 15.17 9.05
CA PHE A 30 -10.44 14.93 7.64
C PHE A 30 -9.20 15.01 6.72
N VAL A 31 -8.27 15.93 7.00
CA VAL A 31 -7.04 16.07 6.23
C VAL A 31 -6.14 14.85 6.39
N ILE A 32 -5.97 14.36 7.63
CA ILE A 32 -5.12 13.21 7.93
C ILE A 32 -5.76 11.93 7.40
N LEU A 33 -7.06 11.74 7.61
CA LEU A 33 -7.83 10.63 7.07
C LEU A 33 -7.64 10.52 5.55
N THR A 34 -7.82 11.63 4.83
CA THR A 34 -7.73 11.66 3.37
C THR A 34 -6.31 11.32 2.90
N LEU A 35 -5.30 11.91 3.54
CA LEU A 35 -3.91 11.71 3.17
C LEU A 35 -3.49 10.25 3.39
N LEU A 36 -3.87 9.66 4.53
CA LEU A 36 -3.63 8.25 4.85
C LEU A 36 -4.30 7.31 3.83
N THR A 37 -5.53 7.64 3.43
CA THR A 37 -6.31 6.88 2.44
C THR A 37 -5.67 6.94 1.05
N ILE A 38 -5.14 8.08 0.63
CA ILE A 38 -4.42 8.22 -0.65
C ILE A 38 -3.17 7.36 -0.67
N ILE A 39 -2.36 7.39 0.41
CA ILE A 39 -1.14 6.58 0.49
C ILE A 39 -1.54 5.10 0.46
N PHE A 40 -2.60 4.70 1.16
CA PHE A 40 -3.11 3.32 1.15
C PHE A 40 -3.51 2.86 -0.24
N LEU A 41 -4.23 3.71 -0.98
CA LEU A 41 -4.60 3.43 -2.35
C LEU A 41 -3.36 3.29 -3.25
N ALA A 42 -2.36 4.14 -3.07
CA ALA A 42 -1.11 4.07 -3.82
C ALA A 42 -0.34 2.77 -3.58
N ILE A 43 -0.34 2.25 -2.34
CA ILE A 43 0.26 0.94 -2.02
C ILE A 43 -0.53 -0.20 -2.67
N ILE A 44 -1.86 -0.18 -2.60
CA ILE A 44 -2.69 -1.19 -3.28
C ILE A 44 -2.44 -1.16 -4.79
N LEU A 45 -2.43 0.02 -5.41
CA LEU A 45 -2.16 0.17 -6.84
C LEU A 45 -0.76 -0.33 -7.19
N ASN A 46 0.26 -0.08 -6.36
CA ASN A 46 1.61 -0.59 -6.56
C ASN A 46 1.65 -2.12 -6.49
N LEU A 47 0.97 -2.70 -5.50
CA LEU A 47 0.88 -4.16 -5.31
C LEU A 47 0.16 -4.84 -6.49
N VAL A 48 -0.98 -4.28 -6.92
CA VAL A 48 -1.77 -4.82 -8.04
C VAL A 48 -1.03 -4.63 -9.36
N ALA A 49 -0.40 -3.48 -9.58
CA ALA A 49 0.39 -3.23 -10.79
C ALA A 49 1.61 -4.16 -10.88
N THR A 50 2.35 -4.36 -9.78
CA THR A 50 3.48 -5.32 -9.75
C THR A 50 3.00 -6.74 -10.05
N ARG A 51 1.91 -7.20 -9.41
CA ARG A 51 1.33 -8.53 -9.69
C ARG A 51 0.84 -8.68 -11.14
N SER A 52 0.28 -7.62 -11.71
CA SER A 52 -0.18 -7.63 -13.10
C SER A 52 0.97 -7.57 -14.10
N PHE A 53 2.12 -7.00 -13.73
CA PHE A 53 3.33 -6.98 -14.56
C PHE A 53 4.08 -8.31 -14.51
N GLU A 54 4.21 -8.95 -13.34
CA GLU A 54 4.78 -10.30 -13.21
C GLU A 54 4.04 -11.31 -14.11
N LYS A 55 2.71 -11.30 -14.09
CA LYS A 55 1.89 -12.17 -14.97
C LYS A 55 2.08 -11.90 -16.47
N LYS A 56 2.35 -10.65 -16.83
CA LYS A 56 2.45 -10.24 -18.24
C LYS A 56 3.82 -10.57 -18.84
N GLU A 57 4.86 -10.67 -18.01
CA GLU A 57 6.17 -11.17 -18.42
C GLU A 57 6.15 -12.70 -18.59
N GLU A 58 5.49 -13.43 -17.69
CA GLU A 58 5.31 -14.89 -17.82
C GLU A 58 4.50 -15.29 -19.07
N GLU A 59 3.46 -14.54 -19.45
CA GLU A 59 2.65 -14.82 -20.65
C GLU A 59 3.32 -14.42 -21.99
N LEU A 60 4.40 -13.63 -21.98
CA LEU A 60 5.12 -13.22 -23.19
C LEU A 60 6.33 -14.10 -23.52
N GLU A 61 6.74 -14.96 -22.58
CA GLU A 61 7.85 -15.90 -22.72
C GLU A 61 7.40 -17.36 -23.02
N GLU A 62 6.09 -17.66 -23.00
CA GLU A 62 5.48 -18.89 -23.56
C GLU A 62 5.05 -18.73 -25.02
#